data_AF-A0A1Y1WPE9-F1
#
_entry.id   AF-A0A1Y1WPE9-F1
#
_cell.length_a   1.000
_cell.length_b   1.000
_cell.length_c   1.000
_cell.angle_alpha   90.00
_cell.angle_beta   90.00
_cell.angle_gamma   90.00
#
_symmetry.space_group_name_H-M   'P 1'
#
loop_
_entity.id
_entity.type
_entity.pdbx_description
1 polymer ?
#
loop_
_entity_poly.entity_id
_entity_poly.type
_entity_poly.pdbx_seq_one_letter_code
_entity_poly.pdbx_strand_id
1 'polypeptide(L)' 'METEEGNTTTNTTTEENKKNNENRKYSMIECSYGKFSRSFTLPEDANLDGIQAKMENGVLEVVINKIETPKLQNRCIQIQ' A
#
# COMPACT_ATOMS: atom_id res chain seq x y z
N MET A 1 -5.97 -3.13 4.90
CA MET A 1 -4.79 -3.59 4.13
C MET A 1 -4.76 -5.08 4.36
N GLU A 2 -4.99 -5.85 3.29
CA GLU A 2 -5.05 -7.31 3.36
C GLU A 2 -3.83 -7.86 2.62
N THR A 3 -3.26 -8.94 3.15
CA THR A 3 -2.13 -9.65 2.55
C THR A 3 -2.68 -10.97 2.02
N GLU A 4 -2.60 -11.19 0.70
CA GLU A 4 -2.97 -12.46 0.07
C GLU A 4 -1.78 -13.44 0.04
N GLU A 5 -2.02 -14.73 -0.25
CA GLU A 5 -1.11 -15.91 -0.16
C GLU A 5 0.22 -15.84 -0.96
N GLY A 6 0.66 -14.67 -1.42
CA GLY A 6 2.01 -14.46 -1.93
C GLY A 6 2.40 -13.00 -1.86
N ASN A 7 3.11 -12.59 -0.81
CA ASN A 7 3.77 -11.28 -0.58
C ASN A 7 3.11 -10.03 -1.17
N THR A 8 1.80 -10.04 -1.44
CA THR A 8 1.11 -9.01 -2.19
C THR A 8 0.23 -8.28 -1.22
N THR A 9 0.46 -6.98 -1.09
CA THR A 9 -0.40 -6.15 -0.27
C THR A 9 -1.35 -5.34 -1.11
N THR A 10 -2.63 -5.45 -0.76
CA THR A 10 -3.72 -4.75 -1.43
C THR A 10 -4.25 -3.61 -0.57
N ASN A 11 -4.26 -2.41 -1.15
CA ASN A 11 -4.96 -1.24 -0.63
C ASN A 11 -6.31 -1.14 -1.31
N THR A 12 -7.39 -1.30 -0.54
CA THR A 12 -8.77 -1.19 -1.02
C THR A 12 -9.42 0.03 -0.39
N THR A 13 -9.95 0.93 -1.21
CA THR A 13 -10.82 2.02 -0.74
C THR A 13 -12.22 1.79 -1.25
N THR A 14 -13.16 1.60 -0.31
CA THR A 14 -14.59 1.54 -0.59
C THR A 14 -15.22 2.88 -0.27
N GLU A 15 -15.17 3.82 -1.21
CA GLU A 15 -16.16 4.89 -1.18
C GLU A 15 -17.45 4.34 -1.78
N GLU A 16 -18.45 4.16 -0.92
CA GLU A 16 -19.80 3.85 -1.35
C GLU A 16 -20.30 5.01 -2.21
N ASN A 17 -20.67 4.69 -3.45
CA ASN A 17 -21.52 5.54 -4.25
C ASN A 17 -22.80 5.76 -3.45
N LYS A 18 -22.87 6.85 -2.67
CA LYS A 18 -24.12 7.39 -2.18
C LYS A 18 -24.86 7.91 -3.40
N LYS A 19 -25.52 6.96 -4.05
CA LYS A 19 -26.54 7.09 -5.08
C LYS A 19 -27.59 8.06 -4.55
N ASN A 20 -27.46 9.34 -4.88
CA ASN A 20 -28.55 10.32 -4.71
C ASN A 20 -28.33 11.59 -5.55
N ASN A 21 -27.91 11.42 -6.81
CA ASN A 21 -27.81 12.52 -7.78
C ASN A 21 -29.03 12.62 -8.70
N GLU A 22 -30.15 11.97 -8.34
CA GLU A 22 -31.34 11.93 -9.20
C GLU A 22 -32.09 13.28 -9.26
N ASN A 23 -31.73 14.27 -8.44
CA ASN A 23 -32.47 15.55 -8.38
C ASN A 23 -31.60 16.82 -8.28
N ARG A 24 -30.31 16.76 -8.62
CA ARG A 24 -29.42 17.94 -8.63
C ARG A 24 -28.89 18.20 -10.04
N LYS A 25 -29.22 19.37 -10.61
CA LYS A 25 -28.63 19.86 -11.86
C LYS A 25 -27.29 20.53 -11.54
N TYR A 26 -26.21 19.93 -11.99
CA TYR A 26 -24.88 20.53 -11.97
C TYR A 26 -24.58 21.12 -13.35
N SER A 27 -24.03 22.33 -13.41
CA SER A 27 -23.51 22.90 -14.66
C SER A 27 -22.18 22.25 -15.07
N MET A 28 -21.38 21.78 -14.08
CA MET A 28 -20.11 21.08 -14.31
C MET A 28 -19.73 20.22 -13.10
N ILE A 29 -19.07 19.09 -13.36
CA ILE A 29 -18.50 18.16 -12.36
C ILE A 29 -17.06 17.87 -12.80
N GLU A 30 -16.07 18.18 -11.97
CA GLU A 30 -14.65 18.02 -12.29
C GLU A 30 -13.98 16.87 -11.52
N CYS A 31 -14.56 16.48 -10.38
CA CYS A 31 -14.02 15.41 -9.54
C CYS A 31 -14.82 14.12 -9.74
N SER A 32 -14.14 13.04 -10.11
CA SER A 32 -14.71 11.70 -10.13
C SER A 32 -14.44 10.99 -8.79
N TYR A 33 -15.41 10.22 -8.34
CA TYR A 33 -15.34 9.41 -7.12
C TYR A 33 -15.70 7.97 -7.46
N GLY A 34 -15.03 7.02 -6.82
CA GLY A 34 -15.21 5.61 -7.13
C GLY A 34 -14.35 4.69 -6.27
N LYS A 35 -14.66 3.40 -6.31
CA LYS A 35 -13.86 2.38 -5.65
C LYS A 35 -12.56 2.21 -6.42
N PHE A 36 -11.45 2.12 -5.70
CA PHE A 36 -10.17 1.75 -6.29
C PHE A 36 -9.46 0.71 -5.42
N SER A 37 -8.72 -0.16 -6.08
CA SER A 37 -7.78 -1.08 -5.44
C SER A 37 -6.40 -0.95 -6.11
N ARG A 38 -5.35 -1.08 -5.31
CA ARG A 38 -3.97 -1.18 -5.79
C ARG A 38 -3.28 -2.32 -5.05
N SER A 39 -2.52 -3.12 -5.79
CA SER A 39 -1.77 -4.25 -5.24
C SER A 39 -0.29 -4.08 -5.54
N PHE A 40 0.55 -4.37 -4.55
CA PHE A 40 2.01 -4.27 -4.65
C PHE A 40 2.64 -5.59 -4.20
N THR A 41 3.57 -6.10 -4.99
CA THR A 41 4.40 -7.23 -4.57
C THR A 41 5.55 -6.72 -3.70
N LEU A 42 5.64 -7.26 -2.48
CA LEU A 42 6.67 -6.93 -1.52
C LEU A 42 7.88 -7.85 -1.67
N PRO A 43 9.08 -7.35 -1.37
CA PRO A 43 10.26 -8.18 -1.32
C PRO A 43 10.16 -9.18 -0.15
N GLU A 44 10.93 -10.27 -0.23
CA GLU A 44 10.97 -11.32 0.81
C GLU A 44 11.48 -10.80 2.16
N ASP A 45 12.30 -9.74 2.13
CA ASP A 45 12.83 -9.09 3.34
C ASP A 45 11.87 -8.04 3.93
N ALA A 46 10.61 -7.97 3.50
CA ALA A 46 9.63 -7.07 4.09
C ALA A 46 9.11 -7.58 5.44
N ASN A 47 9.09 -6.73 6.45
CA ASN A 47 8.48 -7.03 7.74
C ASN A 47 6.96 -6.78 7.67
N LEU A 48 6.21 -7.86 7.44
CA LEU A 48 4.75 -7.81 7.31
C LEU A 48 4.03 -7.53 8.64
N ASP A 49 4.64 -7.87 9.77
CA ASP A 49 4.07 -7.63 11.10
C ASP A 49 4.23 -6.16 11.53
N GLY A 50 5.21 -5.46 10.95
CA GLY A 50 5.61 -4.09 11.30
C GLY A 50 5.04 -3.00 10.37
N ILE A 51 4.01 -3.30 9.59
CA ILE A 51 3.42 -2.34 8.64
C ILE A 51 2.72 -1.20 9.40
N GLN A 52 3.01 0.03 9.01
CA GLN A 52 2.39 1.24 9.57
C GLN A 52 1.69 2.02 8.46
N ALA A 53 0.56 2.65 8.78
CA ALA A 53 -0.16 3.50 7.84
C ALA A 53 -0.73 4.74 8.53
N LYS A 54 -0.68 5.88 7.84
CA LYS A 54 -1.30 7.14 8.27
C LYS A 54 -1.98 7.85 7.10
N MET A 55 -3.11 8.49 7.36
CA MET A 55 -3.82 9.33 6.40
C MET A 55 -3.71 10.79 6.85
N GLU A 56 -3.12 11.63 6.01
CA GLU A 56 -2.95 13.05 6.31
C GLU A 56 -3.18 13.88 5.03
N ASN A 57 -3.99 14.93 5.12
CA ASN A 57 -4.30 15.83 3.99
C ASN A 57 -4.77 15.11 2.71
N GLY A 58 -5.52 14.01 2.85
CA GLY A 58 -6.03 13.22 1.73
C GLY A 58 -5.00 12.27 1.09
N VAL A 59 -3.83 12.08 1.72
CA VAL A 59 -2.78 11.17 1.26
C VAL A 59 -2.61 10.03 2.27
N LEU A 60 -2.70 8.78 1.77
CA LEU A 60 -2.38 7.59 2.54
C LEU A 60 -0.88 7.30 2.42
N GLU A 61 -0.13 7.44 3.52
CA GLU A 61 1.26 7.01 3.63
C GLU A 61 1.30 5.62 4.28
N VAL A 62 2.00 4.69 3.65
CA VAL A 62 2.17 3.30 4.11
C VAL A 62 3.67 3.01 4.21
N VAL A 63 4.11 2.61 5.40
CA VAL A 63 5.52 2.32 5.72
C VAL A 63 5.68 0.83 6.01
N ILE A 64 6.57 0.20 5.26
CA ILE A 64 6.90 -1.23 5.38
C ILE A 64 8.40 -1.32 5.60
N ASN A 65 8.80 -1.67 6.82
CA ASN A 65 10.20 -1.81 7.17
C ASN A 65 10.77 -3.11 6.61
N LYS A 66 12.09 -3.15 6.40
CA LYS A 66 12.79 -4.38 6.09
C LYS A 66 13.12 -5.15 7.37
N ILE A 67 13.11 -6.47 7.30
CA ILE A 67 13.64 -7.36 8.33
C ILE A 67 15.16 -7.16 8.38
N GLU A 68 15.70 -6.96 9.58
CA GLU A 68 17.16 -6.90 9.76
C GLU A 68 17.78 -8.24 9.36
N THR A 69 18.50 -8.26 8.26
CA THR A 69 19.34 -9.40 7.90
C THR A 69 20.64 -9.33 8.69
N PRO A 70 21.13 -10.47 9.24
CA PRO A 70 22.43 -10.49 9.89
C PRO A 70 23.47 -10.02 8.89
N LYS A 71 24.20 -8.95 9.26
CA LYS A 71 25.24 -8.36 8.40
C LYS A 71 26.19 -9.47 7.97
N LEU A 72 26.23 -9.75 6.67
CA LEU A 72 27.21 -10.68 6.10
C LEU A 72 28.59 -10.15 6.47
N GLN A 73 29.26 -10.84 7.40
CA GLN A 73 30.66 -10.59 7.68
C GLN A 73 31.43 -11.02 6.44
N ASN A 74 31.92 -10.04 5.67
CA ASN A 74 32.78 -10.28 4.55
C ASN A 74 34.03 -11.02 5.05
N ARG A 75 34.11 -12.33 4.78
CA ARG A 75 35.32 -13.11 5.02
C ARG A 75 36.22 -12.95 3.81
N CYS A 76 37.34 -12.28 3.98
CA CYS A 76 38.41 -12.31 2.98
C CYS A 76 39.06 -13.70 3.05
N ILE A 77 38.84 -14.51 2.01
CA ILE A 77 39.50 -15.82 1.87
C ILE A 77 40.81 -15.56 1.12
N GLN A 78 41.94 -15.78 1.80
CA GLN A 78 43.26 -15.70 1.18
C GLN A 78 43.44 -16.93 0.27
N ILE A 79 43.76 -16.70 -1.00
CA ILE A 79 44.09 -17.74 -1.98
C ILE A 79 45.62 -17.87 -2.00
N GLN A 80 46.13 -19.11 -1.93
CA GLN A 80 47.56 -19.43 -2.01
C GLN A 80 48.02 -19.62 -3.45
#